data_AF-A0A2N6QES6-F1
#
_entry.id   AF-A0A2N6QES6-F1
#
_cell.length_a   1.000
_cell.length_b   1.000
_cell.length_c   1.000
_cell.angle_alpha   90.00
_cell.angle_beta   90.00
_cell.angle_gamma   90.00
#
_symmetry.space_group_name_H-M   'P 1'
#
loop_
_entity.id
_entity.type
_entity.pdbx_description
1 polymer ?
#
loop_
_entity_poly.entity_id
_entity_poly.type
_entity_poly.pdbx_seq_one_letter_code
_entity_poly.pdbx_strand_id
1 'polypeptide(L)'
;MRIIILSILAIINMIFVVQAFTHPLTINNFSLKVMLVVFSLVMTIVFLLIRTTRLTTWLSVIILIITLVHTGIIAHTAYTYIY
;
A
#
# COMPACT_ATOMS: atom_id res chain seq x y z
N MET A 1 8.90 5.61 -18.03
CA MET A 1 8.24 6.44 -16.99
C MET A 1 7.24 5.66 -16.14
N ARG A 2 6.24 4.97 -16.70
CA ARG A 2 5.26 4.18 -15.92
C ARG A 2 5.84 3.07 -15.03
N ILE A 3 6.83 2.32 -15.54
CA ILE A 3 7.56 1.30 -14.75
C ILE A 3 8.29 1.93 -13.57
N ILE A 4 8.91 3.09 -13.76
CA ILE A 4 9.62 3.81 -12.68
C ILE A 4 8.62 4.24 -11.60
N ILE A 5 7.46 4.78 -11.99
CA ILE A 5 6.41 5.17 -11.04
C ILE A 5 5.86 3.96 -10.27
N LEU A 6 5.60 2.83 -10.96
CA LEU A 6 5.17 1.58 -10.32
C LEU A 6 6.23 1.03 -9.36
N SER A 7 7.50 1.07 -9.74
CA SER A 7 8.61 0.62 -8.87
C SER A 7 8.76 1.52 -7.64
N ILE A 8 8.69 2.84 -7.80
CA ILE A 8 8.72 3.78 -6.66
C ILE A 8 7.53 3.53 -5.73
N LEU A 9 6.34 3.37 -6.30
CA LEU A 9 5.13 3.08 -5.52
C LEU A 9 5.26 1.75 -4.76
N ALA A 10 5.79 0.71 -5.40
CA ALA A 10 6.04 -0.57 -4.75
C ALA A 10 7.02 -0.45 -3.57
N ILE A 11 8.14 0.26 -3.76
CA ILE A 11 9.15 0.49 -2.72
C ILE A 11 8.54 1.24 -1.54
N ILE A 12 7.80 2.32 -1.78
CA ILE A 12 7.14 3.10 -0.73
C ILE A 12 6.19 2.21 0.07
N ASN A 13 5.31 1.46 -0.59
CA ASN A 13 4.39 0.56 0.10
C ASN A 13 5.12 -0.49 0.93
N MET A 14 6.21 -1.05 0.41
CA MET A 14 7.01 -2.05 1.10
C MET A 14 7.66 -1.48 2.37
N ILE A 15 8.22 -0.26 2.29
CA ILE A 15 8.78 0.45 3.46
C ILE A 15 7.71 0.61 4.55
N PHE A 16 6.49 1.02 4.18
CA PHE A 16 5.43 1.21 5.16
C PHE A 16 4.93 -0.10 5.77
N VAL A 17 4.81 -1.16 4.98
CA VAL A 17 4.48 -2.50 5.50
C VAL A 17 5.54 -2.95 6.50
N VAL A 18 6.84 -2.82 6.17
CA VAL A 18 7.94 -3.14 7.09
C VAL A 18 7.92 -2.26 8.34
N GLN A 19 7.64 -0.97 8.22
CA GLN A 19 7.46 -0.08 9.38
C GLN A 19 6.31 -0.53 10.28
N ALA A 20 5.19 -0.94 9.68
CA ALA A 20 4.01 -1.39 10.41
C ALA A 20 4.25 -2.69 11.20
N PHE A 21 5.15 -3.56 10.72
CA PHE A 21 5.57 -4.76 11.45
C PHE A 21 6.64 -4.48 12.52
N THR A 22 7.53 -3.51 12.31
CA THR A 22 8.66 -3.24 13.22
C THR A 22 8.31 -2.34 14.39
N HIS A 23 7.36 -1.42 14.22
CA HIS A 23 6.90 -0.54 15.28
C HIS A 23 5.49 -0.97 15.71
N PRO A 24 5.32 -1.58 16.90
CA PRO A 24 4.03 -2.06 17.35
C PRO A 24 3.05 -0.88 17.43
N LEU A 25 2.08 -0.87 16.52
CA LEU A 25 0.73 -0.31 16.62
C LEU A 25 0.58 0.96 17.50
N THR A 26 1.47 1.93 17.33
CA THR A 26 1.29 3.24 17.97
C THR A 26 0.36 4.08 17.10
N ILE A 27 -0.56 4.81 17.74
CA ILE A 27 -1.50 5.72 17.07
C ILE A 27 -0.78 6.87 16.33
N ASN A 28 0.50 7.06 16.65
CA ASN A 28 1.30 8.09 16.05
C ASN A 28 1.31 7.95 14.53
N ASN A 29 0.94 9.05 13.86
CA ASN A 29 0.82 9.15 12.41
C ASN A 29 -0.23 8.20 11.79
N PHE A 30 -1.25 7.78 12.54
CA PHE A 30 -2.34 6.93 12.01
C PHE A 30 -3.01 7.53 10.78
N SER A 31 -3.37 8.82 10.81
CA SER A 31 -3.98 9.51 9.67
C SER A 31 -3.10 9.48 8.42
N LEU A 32 -1.79 9.62 8.58
CA LEU A 32 -0.82 9.58 7.47
C LEU A 32 -0.72 8.17 6.86
N LYS A 33 -0.72 7.12 7.71
CA LYS A 33 -0.74 5.72 7.28
C LYS A 33 -2.01 5.39 6.49
N VAL A 34 -3.18 5.84 6.98
CA VAL A 34 -4.47 5.67 6.28
C VAL A 34 -4.46 6.38 4.93
N MET A 35 -4.04 7.64 4.89
CA MET A 35 -3.95 8.41 3.64
C MET A 35 -3.07 7.71 2.59
N LEU A 36 -1.94 7.15 3.01
CA LEU A 36 -1.03 6.42 2.14
C LEU A 36 -1.62 5.13 1.61
N VAL A 37 -2.31 4.35 2.45
CA VAL A 37 -2.97 3.13 1.99
C VAL A 37 -4.07 3.44 0.97
N VAL A 38 -4.91 4.44 1.25
CA VAL A 38 -5.97 4.86 0.31
C VAL A 38 -5.37 5.35 -1.01
N PHE A 39 -4.37 6.24 -0.95
CA PHE A 39 -3.67 6.74 -2.14
C PHE A 39 -3.07 5.59 -2.95
N SER A 40 -2.40 4.66 -2.27
CA SER A 40 -1.76 3.53 -2.91
C SER A 40 -2.75 2.57 -3.57
N LEU A 41 -3.88 2.30 -2.91
CA LEU A 41 -4.95 1.47 -3.45
C LEU A 41 -5.57 2.12 -4.71
N VAL A 42 -5.85 3.43 -4.67
CA VAL A 42 -6.34 4.18 -5.83
C VAL A 42 -5.35 4.13 -6.99
N MET A 43 -4.07 4.40 -6.73
CA MET A 43 -3.02 4.34 -7.77
C MET A 43 -2.90 2.94 -8.37
N THR A 44 -3.01 1.90 -7.54
CA THR A 44 -2.95 0.51 -8.00
C THR A 44 -4.11 0.17 -8.92
N ILE A 45 -5.33 0.59 -8.58
CA ILE A 45 -6.52 0.41 -9.42
C ILE A 45 -6.35 1.15 -10.76
N VAL A 46 -5.90 2.40 -10.72
CA VAL A 46 -5.63 3.20 -11.93
C VAL A 46 -4.61 2.50 -12.83
N PHE A 47 -3.56 1.94 -12.25
CA PHE A 47 -2.56 1.20 -13.01
C PHE A 47 -3.06 -0.16 -13.52
N LEU A 48 -3.93 -0.85 -12.79
CA LEU A 48 -4.55 -2.08 -13.26
C LEU A 48 -5.46 -1.82 -14.47
N LEU A 49 -6.21 -0.71 -14.45
CA LEU A 49 -7.16 -0.32 -15.49
C LEU A 49 -6.46 0.07 -16.80
N ILE A 50 -5.31 0.75 -16.70
CA ILE A 50 -4.49 1.12 -17.85
C ILE A 50 -3.63 -0.09 -18.25
N ARG A 51 -4.24 -1.06 -18.96
CA ARG A 51 -3.57 -2.30 -19.36
C ARG A 51 -2.64 -2.02 -20.56
N THR A 52 -1.33 -1.96 -20.33
CA THR A 52 -0.36 -1.67 -21.40
C THR A 52 0.55 -2.85 -21.74
N THR A 53 1.28 -3.40 -20.77
CA THR A 53 2.25 -4.48 -21.01
C THR A 53 2.11 -5.59 -19.97
N ARG A 54 2.48 -6.84 -20.34
CA ARG A 54 2.43 -7.97 -19.40
C ARG A 54 3.19 -7.69 -18.10
N LEU A 55 4.38 -7.07 -18.19
CA LEU A 55 5.22 -6.72 -17.05
C LEU A 55 4.57 -5.68 -16.10
N THR A 56 3.99 -4.61 -16.65
CA THR A 56 3.32 -3.58 -15.85
C THR A 56 2.05 -4.10 -15.17
N THR A 57 1.38 -5.07 -15.79
CA THR A 57 0.21 -5.73 -15.22
C THR A 57 0.62 -6.60 -14.03
N TRP A 58 1.67 -7.42 -14.17
CA TRP A 58 2.20 -8.23 -13.07
C TRP A 58 2.69 -7.37 -11.89
N LEU A 59 3.42 -6.28 -12.15
CA LEU A 59 3.81 -5.33 -11.11
C LEU A 59 2.59 -4.75 -10.38
N SER A 60 1.54 -4.36 -11.12
CA SER A 60 0.33 -3.79 -10.52
C SER A 60 -0.40 -4.81 -9.63
N VAL A 61 -0.42 -6.08 -10.02
CA VAL A 61 -1.00 -7.16 -9.19
C VAL A 61 -0.21 -7.36 -7.90
N ILE A 62 1.13 -7.34 -7.96
CA ILE A 62 1.97 -7.45 -6.76
C ILE A 62 1.70 -6.27 -5.81
N ILE A 63 1.63 -5.05 -6.33
CA ILE A 63 1.32 -3.85 -5.54
C ILE A 63 -0.08 -3.95 -4.92
N LEU A 64 -1.04 -4.54 -5.63
CA LEU A 64 -2.39 -4.77 -5.10
C LEU A 64 -2.37 -5.70 -3.88
N ILE A 65 -1.60 -6.79 -3.93
CA ILE A 65 -1.46 -7.71 -2.78
C ILE A 65 -0.83 -6.99 -1.59
N ILE A 66 0.25 -6.22 -1.83
CA ILE A 66 0.94 -5.48 -0.77
C ILE A 66 0.01 -4.44 -0.13
N THR A 67 -0.76 -3.72 -0.93
CA THR A 67 -1.72 -2.71 -0.44
C THR A 67 -2.86 -3.31 0.36
N LEU A 68 -3.36 -4.49 -0.03
CA LEU A 68 -4.37 -5.22 0.75
C LEU A 68 -3.83 -5.66 2.12
N VAL A 69 -2.61 -6.20 2.17
CA VAL A 69 -1.96 -6.56 3.43
C VAL A 69 -1.79 -5.33 4.32
N HIS A 70 -1.32 -4.22 3.75
CA HIS A 70 -1.15 -2.96 4.46
C HIS A 70 -2.50 -2.43 5.02
N THR A 71 -3.58 -2.54 4.24
CA THR A 71 -4.93 -2.18 4.67
C THR A 71 -5.40 -3.02 5.85
N GLY A 72 -5.16 -4.33 5.80
CA GLY A 72 -5.49 -5.26 6.90
C GLY A 72 -4.76 -4.93 8.20
N ILE A 73 -3.47 -4.58 8.10
CA ILE A 73 -2.69 -4.13 9.26
C ILE A 73 -3.30 -2.87 9.85
N ILE A 74 -3.63 -1.87 9.02
CA ILE A 74 -4.28 -0.63 9.51
C ILE A 74 -5.64 -0.92 10.14
N ALA A 75 -6.48 -1.75 9.53
CA ALA A 75 -7.77 -2.12 10.09
C ALA A 75 -7.63 -2.78 11.47
N HIS A 76 -6.66 -3.68 11.61
CA HIS A 76 -6.32 -4.29 12.90
C HIS A 76 -5.85 -3.22 13.91
N THR A 77 -4.97 -2.31 13.50
CA THR A 77 -4.49 -1.21 14.37
C THR A 77 -5.65 -0.33 14.88
N ALA A 78 -6.63 -0.05 14.02
CA ALA A 78 -7.80 0.77 14.33
C ALA A 78 -8.72 0.04 15.31
N TYR A 79 -8.92 -1.26 15.10
CA TYR A 79 -9.72 -2.09 16.00
C TYR A 79 -9.11 -2.13 17.40
N THR A 80 -7.81 -2.41 17.53
CA THR A 80 -7.09 -2.44 18.81
C THR A 80 -6.98 -1.09 19.51
N TYR A 81 -7.24 0.01 18.79
CA TYR A 81 -7.26 1.34 19.38
C TYR A 81 -8.64 1.71 19.92
N ILE A 82 -9.70 1.30 19.22
CA ILE A 82 -11.09 1.61 19.60
C ILE A 82 -11.56 0.69 20.75
N TYR A 83 -11.14 -0.57 20.74
CA TYR A 83 -11.53 -1.61 21.69
C TYR A 83 -10.33 -2.07 22.52
#